data_AF-A0A969B5V5-F1
#
_entry.id   AF-A0A969B5V5-F1
#
_cell.length_a   1.000
_cell.length_b   1.000
_cell.length_c   1.000
_cell.angle_alpha   90.00
_cell.angle_beta   90.00
_cell.angle_gamma   90.00
#
_symmetry.space_group_name_H-M   'P 1'
#
loop_
_entity.id
_entity.type
_entity.pdbx_description
1 polymer ?
#
loop_
_entity_poly.entity_id
_entity_poly.type
_entity_poly.pdbx_seq_one_letter_code
_entity_poly.pdbx_strand_id
1 'polypeptide(L)'
;MAFFHTFEHGVFVGGDTDPIEMLAGAFHDLIYVQVDRGIPFNLTRFLSPVVQEWDGTLVLRSPRLSDQRLSWLLDLFELRTGQPLSPYGGQNEFLSALVAVKALEPFLTLPEQLAIAVCIEATIPFRQSGLGPTLPEQRLVRLNRLCQRHHIEVKPLEQIAMVRRSVRLGNRDVISFAQPEAAHFLADTWNLLPESNHRFFIHGLPRIQDYRRAIEKTEQFFRSLDPSSIYQQFRGEPAPAQYQQWQSQADINLCVGRLYLTCKLVAIALLEAMALPFGAETSLQLFMGSIPHPDETCKLRLEEFFPPPCWQGPALSAIQEEVWLLLSQGRAASNHQADLAYSPLAAFLLQCHGFEPLTHQRQAAKQWLEGKLPYEQFLEQFDSQFLDLLFEAIRRLWEQRQLIFEAYFRPHSETPVQGDFGGLDNSPAKRLP
;
A
#
# COMPACT_ATOMS: atom_id res chain seq x y z
N MET A 1 8.11 -9.01 -8.17
CA MET A 1 6.84 -9.74 -8.19
C MET A 1 5.82 -8.83 -7.54
N ALA A 2 4.77 -8.46 -8.26
CA ALA A 2 3.68 -7.65 -7.72
C ALA A 2 2.86 -8.48 -6.72
N PHE A 3 2.36 -7.83 -5.67
CA PHE A 3 1.59 -8.44 -4.59
C PHE A 3 0.12 -7.98 -4.61
N PHE A 4 -0.12 -6.79 -5.15
CA PHE A 4 -1.44 -6.21 -5.34
C PHE A 4 -1.83 -6.22 -6.83
N HIS A 5 -0.97 -5.66 -7.70
CA HIS A 5 -1.21 -5.62 -9.15
C HIS A 5 -0.94 -6.99 -9.79
N THR A 6 -1.85 -7.92 -9.55
CA THR A 6 -1.83 -9.33 -9.97
C THR A 6 -2.80 -9.56 -11.15
N PHE A 7 -2.76 -10.75 -11.74
CA PHE A 7 -3.73 -11.11 -12.79
C PHE A 7 -5.16 -11.12 -12.24
N GLU A 8 -5.34 -11.59 -11.01
CA GLU A 8 -6.62 -11.61 -10.30
C GLU A 8 -7.18 -10.19 -10.12
N HIS A 9 -6.33 -9.20 -9.79
CA HIS A 9 -6.71 -7.79 -9.76
C HIS A 9 -7.20 -7.31 -11.14
N GLY A 10 -6.43 -7.58 -12.20
CA GLY A 10 -6.81 -7.21 -13.57
C GLY A 10 -8.16 -7.80 -14.01
N VAL A 11 -8.44 -9.06 -13.66
CA VAL A 11 -9.73 -9.72 -13.92
C VAL A 11 -10.86 -9.04 -13.13
N PHE A 12 -10.64 -8.73 -11.86
CA PHE A 12 -11.62 -8.05 -11.03
C PHE A 12 -11.97 -6.66 -11.59
N VAL A 13 -10.97 -5.85 -11.94
CA VAL A 13 -11.15 -4.49 -12.49
C VAL A 13 -11.89 -4.53 -13.83
N GLY A 14 -11.59 -5.54 -14.67
CA GLY A 14 -12.26 -5.73 -15.95
C GLY A 14 -13.75 -6.07 -15.84
N GLY A 15 -14.19 -6.64 -14.71
CA GLY A 15 -15.55 -7.13 -14.53
C GLY A 15 -15.87 -8.34 -15.41
N ASP A 16 -17.16 -8.66 -15.54
CA ASP A 16 -17.65 -9.90 -16.18
C ASP A 16 -18.71 -9.68 -17.28
N THR A 17 -19.05 -8.42 -17.59
CA THR A 17 -20.19 -8.09 -18.46
C THR A 17 -19.80 -7.46 -19.80
N ASP A 18 -18.85 -6.51 -19.83
CA ASP A 18 -18.45 -5.79 -21.05
C ASP A 18 -17.06 -6.25 -21.54
N PRO A 19 -16.96 -6.85 -22.74
CA PRO A 19 -15.68 -7.36 -23.25
C PRO A 19 -14.57 -6.31 -23.38
N ILE A 20 -14.90 -5.05 -23.64
CA ILE A 20 -13.92 -3.96 -23.72
C ILE A 20 -13.34 -3.68 -22.35
N GLU A 21 -14.18 -3.70 -21.31
CA GLU A 21 -13.73 -3.52 -19.93
C GLU A 21 -12.88 -4.69 -19.47
N MET A 22 -13.27 -5.93 -19.79
CA MET A 22 -12.49 -7.13 -19.49
C MET A 22 -11.08 -7.06 -20.11
N LEU A 23 -10.98 -6.68 -21.39
CA LEU A 23 -9.71 -6.52 -22.06
C LEU A 23 -8.90 -5.35 -21.48
N ALA A 24 -9.54 -4.22 -21.17
CA ALA A 24 -8.85 -3.10 -20.55
C ALA A 24 -8.31 -3.47 -19.14
N GLY A 25 -9.11 -4.16 -18.32
CA GLY A 25 -8.70 -4.63 -16.99
C GLY A 25 -7.54 -5.61 -17.06
N ALA A 26 -7.54 -6.54 -18.00
CA ALA A 26 -6.43 -7.48 -18.21
C ALA A 26 -5.11 -6.80 -18.60
N PHE A 27 -5.15 -5.59 -19.16
CA PHE A 27 -3.97 -4.88 -19.64
C PHE A 27 -3.57 -3.67 -18.80
N HIS A 28 -4.44 -3.05 -18.00
CA HIS A 28 -4.18 -1.73 -17.39
C HIS A 28 -2.90 -1.68 -16.53
N ASP A 29 -2.62 -2.75 -15.79
CA ASP A 29 -1.40 -2.92 -14.98
C ASP A 29 -0.41 -3.92 -15.58
N LEU A 30 -0.45 -4.15 -16.89
CA LEU A 30 0.48 -5.07 -17.54
C LEU A 30 1.95 -4.62 -17.39
N ILE A 31 2.18 -3.31 -17.29
CA ILE A 31 3.51 -2.73 -17.10
C ILE A 31 3.52 -1.91 -15.83
N TYR A 32 4.35 -2.34 -14.87
CA TYR A 32 4.56 -1.62 -13.62
C TYR A 32 6.05 -1.41 -13.36
N VAL A 33 6.64 -0.44 -14.05
CA VAL A 33 8.11 -0.26 -14.17
C VAL A 33 8.80 -0.17 -12.80
N GLN A 34 8.16 0.48 -11.82
CA GLN A 34 8.70 0.66 -10.47
C GLN A 34 8.77 -0.67 -9.72
N VAL A 35 7.76 -1.53 -9.91
CA VAL A 35 7.67 -2.85 -9.24
C VAL A 35 8.55 -3.88 -9.91
N ASP A 36 8.54 -3.89 -11.25
CA ASP A 36 9.29 -4.84 -12.07
C ASP A 36 10.77 -4.46 -12.21
N ARG A 37 11.14 -3.24 -11.80
CA ARG A 37 12.48 -2.67 -11.93
C ARG A 37 12.97 -2.64 -13.39
N GLY A 38 12.04 -2.44 -14.31
CA GLY A 38 12.31 -2.40 -15.75
C GLY A 38 11.10 -2.79 -16.59
N ILE A 39 11.32 -2.88 -17.90
CA ILE A 39 10.31 -3.33 -18.86
C ILE A 39 10.47 -4.85 -19.08
N PRO A 40 9.40 -5.65 -18.95
CA PRO A 40 9.47 -7.07 -19.27
C PRO A 40 9.96 -7.34 -20.70
N PHE A 41 10.92 -8.25 -20.86
CA PHE A 41 11.61 -8.50 -22.13
C PHE A 41 10.66 -8.84 -23.29
N ASN A 42 9.62 -9.63 -23.01
CA ASN A 42 8.57 -10.01 -23.96
C ASN A 42 7.75 -8.82 -24.49
N LEU A 43 7.71 -7.71 -23.75
CA LEU A 43 6.99 -6.48 -24.11
C LEU A 43 7.90 -5.45 -24.78
N THR A 44 9.23 -5.61 -24.71
CA THR A 44 10.22 -4.68 -25.27
C THR A 44 10.01 -4.38 -26.75
N ARG A 45 9.50 -5.36 -27.53
CA ARG A 45 9.20 -5.16 -28.97
C ARG A 45 8.17 -4.06 -29.24
N PHE A 46 7.24 -3.83 -28.31
CA PHE A 46 6.21 -2.79 -28.44
C PHE A 46 6.71 -1.45 -27.93
N LEU A 47 7.60 -1.45 -26.93
CA LEU A 47 7.96 -0.26 -26.17
C LEU A 47 9.29 0.36 -26.59
N SER A 48 10.32 -0.45 -26.90
CA SER A 48 11.64 0.07 -27.30
C SER A 48 11.64 1.03 -28.50
N PRO A 49 10.71 0.93 -29.48
CA PRO A 49 10.62 1.93 -30.54
C PRO A 49 10.08 3.29 -30.05
N VAL A 50 9.39 3.31 -28.92
CA VAL A 50 8.63 4.46 -28.40
C VAL A 50 9.29 5.11 -27.19
N VAL A 51 9.95 4.35 -26.32
CA VAL A 51 10.60 4.86 -25.10
C VAL A 51 12.10 4.57 -25.07
N GLN A 52 12.83 5.43 -24.38
CA GLN A 52 14.22 5.24 -24.03
C GLN A 52 14.45 5.61 -22.58
N GLU A 53 15.40 4.97 -21.93
CA GLU A 53 15.82 5.34 -20.59
C GLU A 53 16.97 6.34 -20.66
N TRP A 54 16.86 7.44 -19.93
CA TRP A 54 17.91 8.44 -19.74
C TRP A 54 17.98 8.79 -18.26
N ASP A 55 19.12 8.48 -17.64
CA ASP A 55 19.38 8.70 -16.21
C ASP A 55 18.28 8.13 -15.29
N GLY A 56 17.91 6.86 -15.50
CA GLY A 56 16.86 6.19 -14.73
C GLY A 56 15.42 6.64 -15.06
N THR A 57 15.24 7.59 -15.99
CA THR A 57 13.93 8.13 -16.38
C THR A 57 13.55 7.67 -17.77
N LEU A 58 12.32 7.18 -17.96
CA LEU A 58 11.80 6.86 -19.29
C LEU A 58 11.39 8.15 -20.02
N VAL A 59 11.85 8.29 -21.27
CA VAL A 59 11.59 9.44 -22.13
C VAL A 59 10.99 8.95 -23.45
N LEU A 60 9.95 9.64 -23.92
CA LEU A 60 9.32 9.35 -25.21
C LEU A 60 10.25 9.71 -26.36
N ARG A 61 10.49 8.77 -27.27
CA ARG A 61 11.28 8.97 -28.50
C ARG A 61 10.45 9.73 -29.54
N SER A 62 11.14 10.45 -30.43
CA SER A 62 10.56 10.85 -31.70
C SER A 62 10.45 9.61 -32.60
N PRO A 63 9.24 9.19 -33.03
CA PRO A 63 9.09 7.99 -33.82
C PRO A 63 9.76 8.19 -35.19
N ARG A 64 10.49 7.16 -35.65
CA ARG A 64 11.18 7.18 -36.95
C ARG A 64 10.23 7.00 -38.14
N LEU A 65 9.06 6.40 -37.90
CA LEU A 65 8.01 6.14 -38.89
C LEU A 65 6.67 6.64 -38.33
N SER A 66 5.78 7.05 -39.22
CA SER A 66 4.41 7.44 -38.85
C SER A 66 3.67 6.22 -38.30
N ASP A 67 3.34 6.26 -37.00
CA ASP A 67 2.53 5.26 -36.33
C ASP A 67 1.24 5.93 -35.87
N GLN A 68 0.16 5.68 -36.61
CA GLN A 68 -1.15 6.30 -36.35
C GLN A 68 -1.63 5.98 -34.92
N ARG A 69 -1.39 4.76 -34.43
CA ARG A 69 -1.82 4.32 -33.09
C ARG A 69 -1.08 5.03 -31.99
N LEU A 70 0.23 5.12 -32.13
CA LEU A 70 1.04 5.91 -31.21
C LEU A 70 0.59 7.37 -31.20
N SER A 71 0.30 7.95 -32.37
CA SER A 71 -0.07 9.36 -32.46
C SER A 71 -1.37 9.68 -31.71
N TRP A 72 -2.42 8.86 -31.83
CA TRP A 72 -3.65 9.13 -31.09
C TRP A 72 -3.53 8.73 -29.61
N LEU A 73 -2.72 7.73 -29.25
CA LEU A 73 -2.43 7.42 -27.85
C LEU A 73 -1.73 8.59 -27.15
N LEU A 74 -0.75 9.22 -27.80
CA LEU A 74 -0.09 10.42 -27.28
C LEU A 74 -1.10 11.57 -27.09
N ASP A 75 -2.02 11.78 -28.04
CA ASP A 75 -3.08 12.78 -27.91
C ASP A 75 -4.06 12.44 -26.76
N LEU A 76 -4.41 11.16 -26.55
CA LEU A 76 -5.30 10.71 -25.49
C LEU A 76 -4.72 10.92 -24.10
N PHE A 77 -3.43 10.60 -23.91
CA PHE A 77 -2.71 10.76 -22.63
C PHE A 77 -2.09 12.15 -22.46
N GLU A 78 -2.24 13.04 -23.45
CA GLU A 78 -1.68 14.40 -23.47
C GLU A 78 -0.15 14.43 -23.37
N LEU A 79 0.50 13.44 -23.97
CA LEU A 79 1.95 13.27 -23.97
C LEU A 79 2.58 13.78 -25.26
N ARG A 80 3.84 14.21 -25.17
CA ARG A 80 4.61 14.68 -26.32
C ARG A 80 5.92 13.91 -26.46
N THR A 81 6.38 13.73 -27.70
CA THR A 81 7.71 13.17 -27.96
C THR A 81 8.79 14.03 -27.32
N GLY A 82 9.81 13.40 -26.74
CA GLY A 82 10.87 14.06 -25.97
C GLY A 82 10.50 14.34 -24.50
N GLN A 83 9.25 14.12 -24.09
CA GLN A 83 8.82 14.31 -22.72
C GLN A 83 9.29 13.15 -21.81
N PRO A 84 9.83 13.44 -20.61
CA PRO A 84 10.02 12.42 -19.59
C PRO A 84 8.67 11.93 -19.06
N LEU A 85 8.50 10.62 -18.93
CA LEU A 85 7.33 10.00 -18.32
C LEU A 85 7.45 10.09 -16.80
N SER A 86 6.38 10.54 -16.17
CA SER A 86 6.30 10.64 -14.71
C SER A 86 5.65 9.37 -14.16
N PRO A 87 6.27 8.68 -13.18
CA PRO A 87 5.64 7.60 -12.42
C PRO A 87 4.25 7.96 -11.88
N TYR A 88 4.05 9.22 -11.48
CA TYR A 88 2.81 9.73 -10.91
C TYR A 88 1.88 10.37 -11.97
N GLY A 89 2.31 10.43 -13.22
CA GLY A 89 1.59 11.10 -14.32
C GLY A 89 0.79 10.16 -15.22
N GLY A 90 0.73 8.86 -14.91
CA GLY A 90 0.12 7.85 -15.76
C GLY A 90 1.09 7.10 -16.66
N GLN A 91 2.37 7.01 -16.27
CA GLN A 91 3.40 6.31 -17.05
C GLN A 91 3.01 4.85 -17.31
N ASN A 92 2.61 4.12 -16.27
CA ASN A 92 2.36 2.70 -16.36
C ASN A 92 1.15 2.42 -17.25
N GLU A 93 0.08 3.18 -17.05
CA GLU A 93 -1.17 3.13 -17.80
C GLU A 93 -0.95 3.47 -19.28
N PHE A 94 -0.10 4.47 -19.59
CA PHE A 94 0.26 4.78 -20.98
C PHE A 94 1.00 3.61 -21.65
N LEU A 95 2.01 3.05 -20.97
CA LEU A 95 2.79 1.94 -21.51
C LEU A 95 1.92 0.69 -21.68
N SER A 96 1.07 0.39 -20.70
CA SER A 96 0.07 -0.68 -20.72
C SER A 96 -0.91 -0.51 -21.88
N ALA A 97 -1.47 0.69 -22.08
CA ALA A 97 -2.37 1.00 -23.19
C ALA A 97 -1.68 0.84 -24.55
N LEU A 98 -0.42 1.28 -24.67
CA LEU A 98 0.37 1.10 -25.90
C LEU A 98 0.54 -0.39 -26.23
N VAL A 99 0.87 -1.22 -25.23
CA VAL A 99 0.96 -2.67 -25.44
C VAL A 99 -0.39 -3.27 -25.79
N ALA A 100 -1.46 -2.89 -25.09
CA ALA A 100 -2.82 -3.39 -25.36
C ALA A 100 -3.23 -3.13 -26.81
N VAL A 101 -3.12 -1.89 -27.27
CA VAL A 101 -3.50 -1.47 -28.61
C VAL A 101 -2.67 -2.17 -29.68
N LYS A 102 -1.36 -2.36 -29.46
CA LYS A 102 -0.46 -3.02 -30.41
C LYS A 102 -0.63 -4.53 -30.44
N ALA A 103 -0.84 -5.16 -29.30
CA ALA A 103 -1.03 -6.61 -29.21
C ALA A 103 -2.39 -7.05 -29.75
N LEU A 104 -3.43 -6.22 -29.56
CA LEU A 104 -4.80 -6.49 -30.00
C LEU A 104 -5.10 -5.99 -31.42
N GLU A 105 -4.15 -5.31 -32.06
CA GLU A 105 -4.30 -4.76 -33.41
C GLU A 105 -4.84 -5.77 -34.45
N PRO A 106 -4.40 -7.04 -34.50
CA PRO A 106 -4.90 -8.00 -35.48
C PRO A 106 -6.33 -8.49 -35.24
N PHE A 107 -6.88 -8.24 -34.04
CA PHE A 107 -8.12 -8.86 -33.58
C PHE A 107 -9.28 -7.88 -33.44
N LEU A 108 -8.98 -6.59 -33.24
CA LEU A 108 -9.98 -5.57 -32.91
C LEU A 108 -9.99 -4.44 -33.94
N THR A 109 -11.15 -3.83 -34.11
CA THR A 109 -11.32 -2.60 -34.88
C THR A 109 -10.67 -1.39 -34.18
N LEU A 110 -10.40 -0.33 -34.93
CA LEU A 110 -9.79 0.89 -34.38
C LEU A 110 -10.66 1.54 -33.27
N PRO A 111 -12.00 1.64 -33.40
CA PRO A 111 -12.86 2.11 -32.31
C PRO A 111 -12.80 1.26 -31.03
N GLU A 112 -12.69 -0.07 -31.15
CA GLU A 112 -12.57 -0.96 -30.00
C GLU A 112 -11.22 -0.79 -29.30
N GLN A 113 -10.13 -0.68 -30.06
CA GLN A 113 -8.80 -0.37 -29.52
C GLN A 113 -8.78 0.98 -28.79
N LEU A 114 -9.43 1.99 -29.36
CA LEU A 114 -9.57 3.31 -28.74
C LEU A 114 -10.39 3.23 -27.44
N ALA A 115 -11.47 2.45 -27.41
CA ALA A 115 -12.26 2.25 -26.20
C ALA A 115 -11.45 1.61 -25.06
N ILE A 116 -10.63 0.60 -25.38
CA ILE A 116 -9.71 -0.02 -24.40
C ILE A 116 -8.74 1.01 -23.84
N ALA A 117 -8.08 1.79 -24.71
CA ALA A 117 -7.14 2.81 -24.28
C ALA A 117 -7.79 3.91 -23.43
N VAL A 118 -9.02 4.31 -23.78
CA VAL A 118 -9.84 5.27 -23.01
C VAL A 118 -10.16 4.73 -21.62
N CYS A 119 -10.43 3.42 -21.50
CA CYS A 119 -10.62 2.77 -20.20
C CYS A 119 -9.33 2.74 -19.37
N ILE A 120 -8.20 2.35 -19.96
CA ILE A 120 -6.90 2.31 -19.25
C ILE A 120 -6.47 3.72 -18.84
N GLU A 121 -6.69 4.75 -19.65
CA GLU A 121 -6.40 6.14 -19.24
C GLU A 121 -7.19 6.56 -17.99
N ALA A 122 -8.38 6.02 -17.79
CA ALA A 122 -9.23 6.35 -16.66
C ALA A 122 -8.82 5.67 -15.34
N THR A 123 -7.89 4.70 -15.36
CA THR A 123 -7.31 4.10 -14.15
C THR A 123 -6.20 4.94 -13.56
N ILE A 124 -5.74 6.00 -14.24
CA ILE A 124 -4.72 6.89 -13.68
C ILE A 124 -5.33 7.62 -12.47
N PRO A 125 -4.89 7.30 -11.24
CA PRO A 125 -5.70 7.58 -10.07
C PRO A 125 -5.52 9.02 -9.57
N PHE A 126 -6.53 9.53 -8.84
CA PHE A 126 -6.50 10.80 -8.09
C PHE A 126 -6.13 12.06 -8.89
N ARG A 127 -6.37 12.04 -10.22
CA ARG A 127 -6.25 13.26 -11.02
C ARG A 127 -7.25 14.29 -10.54
N GLN A 128 -6.82 15.54 -10.41
CA GLN A 128 -7.70 16.63 -10.05
C GLN A 128 -8.31 17.26 -11.30
N SER A 129 -9.62 17.36 -11.35
CA SER A 129 -10.26 18.37 -12.21
C SER A 129 -10.18 19.69 -11.47
N GLY A 130 -9.57 20.72 -12.07
CA GLY A 130 -9.65 22.09 -11.54
C GLY A 130 -11.09 22.61 -11.52
N LEU A 131 -11.29 23.93 -11.39
CA LEU A 131 -12.63 24.57 -11.35
C LEU A 131 -13.47 24.45 -12.65
N GLY A 132 -13.04 23.62 -13.60
CA GLY A 132 -13.66 23.43 -14.91
C GLY A 132 -14.48 22.14 -15.01
N PRO A 133 -14.65 21.59 -16.23
CA PRO A 133 -15.38 20.34 -16.43
C PRO A 133 -14.75 19.18 -15.65
N THR A 134 -15.57 18.20 -15.27
CA THR A 134 -15.10 16.97 -14.61
C THR A 134 -14.14 16.19 -15.50
N LEU A 135 -13.31 15.31 -14.93
CA LEU A 135 -12.38 14.49 -15.72
C LEU A 135 -13.05 13.68 -16.84
N PRO A 136 -14.21 13.02 -16.62
CA PRO A 136 -14.90 12.34 -17.71
C PRO A 136 -15.38 13.28 -18.83
N GLU A 137 -15.82 14.49 -18.51
CA GLU A 137 -16.20 15.48 -19.52
C GLU A 137 -14.97 15.98 -20.30
N GLN A 138 -13.84 16.21 -19.63
CA GLN A 138 -12.58 16.52 -20.31
C GLN A 138 -12.15 15.39 -21.25
N ARG A 139 -12.27 14.15 -20.80
CA ARG A 139 -11.99 12.94 -21.59
C ARG A 139 -12.88 12.84 -22.81
N LEU A 140 -14.18 13.12 -22.70
CA LEU A 140 -15.09 13.18 -23.85
C LEU A 140 -14.64 14.24 -24.85
N VAL A 141 -14.35 15.46 -24.40
CA VAL A 141 -13.89 16.54 -25.29
C VAL A 141 -12.57 16.19 -25.98
N ARG A 142 -11.65 15.51 -25.27
CA ARG A 142 -10.38 15.03 -25.83
C ARG A 142 -10.62 13.93 -26.87
N LEU A 143 -11.46 12.95 -26.55
CA LEU A 143 -11.85 11.87 -27.45
C LEU A 143 -12.47 12.41 -28.75
N ASN A 144 -13.38 13.39 -28.65
CA ASN A 144 -14.00 14.01 -29.82
C ASN A 144 -12.98 14.66 -30.74
N ARG A 145 -12.04 15.44 -30.18
CA ARG A 145 -10.97 16.10 -30.93
C ARG A 145 -10.02 15.09 -31.57
N LEU A 146 -9.68 14.03 -30.84
CA LEU A 146 -8.84 12.94 -31.33
C LEU A 146 -9.50 12.22 -32.51
N CYS A 147 -10.76 11.81 -32.40
CA CYS A 147 -11.48 11.13 -33.48
C CYS A 147 -11.54 11.98 -34.75
N GLN A 148 -11.78 13.29 -34.62
CA GLN A 148 -11.78 14.23 -35.75
C GLN A 148 -10.39 14.35 -36.40
N ARG A 149 -9.35 14.53 -35.58
CA ARG A 149 -7.98 14.73 -36.06
C ARG A 149 -7.40 13.49 -36.76
N HIS A 150 -7.71 12.31 -36.24
CA HIS A 150 -7.17 11.04 -36.73
C HIS A 150 -8.12 10.31 -37.69
N HIS A 151 -9.23 10.94 -38.06
CA HIS A 151 -10.27 10.38 -38.93
C HIS A 151 -10.77 9.00 -38.47
N ILE A 152 -10.97 8.86 -37.15
CA ILE A 152 -11.52 7.63 -36.56
C ILE A 152 -13.05 7.76 -36.53
N GLU A 153 -13.72 6.91 -37.30
CA GLU A 153 -15.19 6.90 -37.38
C GLU A 153 -15.79 6.30 -36.10
N VAL A 154 -16.15 7.17 -35.16
CA VAL A 154 -16.88 6.81 -33.93
C VAL A 154 -18.06 7.76 -33.77
N LYS A 155 -19.28 7.23 -33.62
CA LYS A 155 -20.47 8.07 -33.47
C LYS A 155 -20.48 8.77 -32.11
N PRO A 156 -21.11 9.95 -31.96
CA PRO A 156 -21.17 10.65 -30.68
C PRO A 156 -21.73 9.81 -29.52
N LEU A 157 -22.76 8.99 -29.78
CA LEU A 157 -23.32 8.09 -28.76
C LEU A 157 -22.33 6.99 -28.34
N GLU A 158 -21.51 6.49 -29.26
CA GLU A 158 -20.46 5.51 -28.96
C GLU A 158 -19.32 6.13 -28.16
N GLN A 159 -18.94 7.38 -28.44
CA GLN A 159 -17.95 8.12 -27.65
C GLN A 159 -18.42 8.32 -26.20
N ILE A 160 -19.70 8.65 -25.99
CA ILE A 160 -20.31 8.71 -24.66
C ILE A 160 -20.26 7.34 -23.98
N ALA A 161 -20.54 6.26 -24.70
CA ALA A 161 -20.47 4.90 -24.17
C ALA A 161 -19.03 4.51 -23.77
N MET A 162 -18.02 4.90 -24.54
CA MET A 162 -16.60 4.69 -24.19
C MET A 162 -16.22 5.38 -22.88
N VAL A 163 -16.65 6.63 -22.68
CA VAL A 163 -16.40 7.35 -21.42
C VAL A 163 -17.16 6.74 -20.24
N ARG A 164 -18.38 6.22 -20.44
CA ARG A 164 -19.09 5.48 -19.38
C ARG A 164 -18.38 4.20 -18.97
N ARG A 165 -17.86 3.43 -19.94
CA ARG A 165 -17.01 2.25 -19.66
C ARG A 165 -15.77 2.62 -18.87
N SER A 166 -15.10 3.70 -19.27
CA SER A 166 -13.89 4.16 -18.59
C SER A 166 -14.16 4.57 -17.15
N VAL A 167 -15.29 5.21 -16.87
CA VAL A 167 -15.70 5.56 -15.51
C VAL A 167 -15.98 4.32 -14.67
N ARG A 168 -16.66 3.31 -15.22
CA ARG A 168 -16.87 2.05 -14.50
C ARG A 168 -15.55 1.37 -14.16
N LEU A 169 -14.67 1.23 -15.13
CA LEU A 169 -13.39 0.54 -14.93
C LEU A 169 -12.50 1.30 -13.95
N GLY A 170 -12.34 2.62 -14.13
CA GLY A 170 -11.56 3.45 -13.19
C GLY A 170 -12.11 3.43 -11.77
N ASN A 171 -13.44 3.44 -11.59
CA ASN A 171 -14.04 3.33 -10.26
C ASN A 171 -13.85 1.95 -9.62
N ARG A 172 -13.83 0.86 -10.42
CA ARG A 172 -13.53 -0.48 -9.91
C ARG A 172 -12.10 -0.63 -9.45
N ASP A 173 -11.16 -0.01 -10.18
CA ASP A 173 -9.73 -0.04 -9.84
C ASP A 173 -9.46 0.56 -8.44
N VAL A 174 -10.16 1.64 -8.08
CA VAL A 174 -10.05 2.28 -6.76
C VAL A 174 -11.18 1.92 -5.79
N ILE A 175 -11.91 0.83 -6.03
CA ILE A 175 -13.12 0.51 -5.24
C ILE A 175 -12.82 0.21 -3.77
N SER A 176 -11.59 -0.17 -3.44
CA SER A 176 -11.13 -0.43 -2.06
C SER A 176 -11.30 0.77 -1.13
N PHE A 177 -11.35 2.00 -1.65
CA PHE A 177 -11.61 3.19 -0.85
C PHE A 177 -13.04 3.24 -0.29
N ALA A 178 -14.00 2.53 -0.90
CA ALA A 178 -15.39 2.47 -0.46
C ALA A 178 -15.74 1.16 0.27
N GLN A 179 -14.74 0.44 0.79
CA GLN A 179 -14.99 -0.71 1.65
C GLN A 179 -15.82 -0.29 2.88
N PRO A 180 -16.86 -1.06 3.25
CA PRO A 180 -17.69 -0.71 4.41
C PRO A 180 -16.92 -0.67 5.73
N GLU A 181 -15.89 -1.52 5.86
CA GLU A 181 -15.02 -1.60 7.03
C GLU A 181 -13.62 -1.10 6.67
N ALA A 182 -13.09 -0.13 7.44
CA ALA A 182 -11.77 0.43 7.16
C ALA A 182 -10.64 -0.60 7.30
N ALA A 183 -10.88 -1.69 8.04
CA ALA A 183 -9.94 -2.80 8.18
C ALA A 183 -9.56 -3.43 6.82
N HIS A 184 -10.52 -3.54 5.89
CA HIS A 184 -10.29 -4.08 4.55
C HIS A 184 -9.60 -3.04 3.65
N PHE A 185 -10.04 -1.78 3.69
CA PHE A 185 -9.39 -0.67 2.99
C PHE A 185 -7.88 -0.55 3.37
N LEU A 186 -7.56 -0.66 4.65
CA LEU A 186 -6.17 -0.64 5.12
C LEU A 186 -5.42 -1.93 4.77
N ALA A 187 -6.07 -3.09 4.73
CA ALA A 187 -5.43 -4.33 4.27
C ALA A 187 -4.95 -4.20 2.81
N ASP A 188 -5.79 -3.66 1.93
CA ASP A 188 -5.44 -3.38 0.53
C ASP A 188 -4.29 -2.38 0.42
N THR A 189 -4.34 -1.31 1.23
CA THR A 189 -3.24 -0.33 1.31
C THR A 189 -1.92 -1.00 1.72
N TRP A 190 -1.95 -1.96 2.63
CA TRP A 190 -0.74 -2.67 3.05
C TRP A 190 -0.22 -3.62 1.98
N ASN A 191 -1.09 -4.23 1.17
CA ASN A 191 -0.68 -5.05 0.03
C ASN A 191 0.12 -4.24 -1.02
N LEU A 192 -0.06 -2.91 -1.05
CA LEU A 192 0.69 -1.97 -1.92
C LEU A 192 2.05 -1.51 -1.34
N LEU A 193 2.31 -1.71 -0.04
CA LEU A 193 3.59 -1.31 0.58
C LEU A 193 4.81 -1.98 -0.07
N PRO A 194 4.81 -3.30 -0.37
CA PRO A 194 5.87 -4.00 -1.12
C PRO A 194 6.30 -3.30 -2.40
N GLU A 195 5.33 -2.75 -3.09
CA GLU A 195 5.47 -2.22 -4.43
C GLU A 195 6.03 -0.80 -4.43
N SER A 196 5.74 -0.05 -3.37
CA SER A 196 6.18 1.35 -3.20
C SER A 196 7.41 1.51 -2.30
N ASN A 197 7.80 0.48 -1.54
CA ASN A 197 8.85 0.55 -0.51
C ASN A 197 9.82 -0.63 -0.55
N HIS A 198 10.52 -0.84 -1.67
CA HIS A 198 11.40 -2.00 -1.85
C HIS A 198 12.41 -2.25 -0.72
N ARG A 199 12.96 -1.21 -0.08
CA ARG A 199 13.95 -1.36 1.01
C ARG A 199 13.41 -2.15 2.21
N PHE A 200 12.12 -2.03 2.48
CA PHE A 200 11.48 -2.73 3.59
C PHE A 200 11.41 -4.25 3.35
N PHE A 201 11.53 -4.73 2.10
CA PHE A 201 11.27 -6.13 1.73
C PHE A 201 12.49 -6.91 1.23
N ILE A 202 13.68 -6.30 1.13
CA ILE A 202 14.86 -6.96 0.53
C ILE A 202 15.54 -7.96 1.49
N HIS A 203 15.31 -7.90 2.82
CA HIS A 203 16.14 -8.62 3.80
C HIS A 203 15.40 -9.42 4.88
N GLY A 204 14.08 -9.62 4.79
CA GLY A 204 13.30 -10.44 5.75
C GLY A 204 13.18 -9.88 7.17
N LEU A 205 14.06 -8.95 7.57
CA LEU A 205 14.08 -8.28 8.87
C LEU A 205 14.06 -6.75 8.63
N PRO A 206 12.89 -6.09 8.70
CA PRO A 206 12.83 -4.66 8.44
C PRO A 206 13.58 -3.88 9.53
N ARG A 207 14.36 -2.88 9.10
CA ARG A 207 14.94 -1.87 10.00
C ARG A 207 13.83 -0.95 10.49
N ILE A 208 13.96 -0.43 11.70
CA ILE A 208 12.96 0.51 12.26
C ILE A 208 12.76 1.70 11.31
N GLN A 209 13.87 2.26 10.80
CA GLN A 209 13.85 3.41 9.89
C GLN A 209 13.13 3.12 8.57
N ASP A 210 13.33 1.93 7.99
CA ASP A 210 12.69 1.55 6.72
C ASP A 210 11.18 1.37 6.92
N TYR A 211 10.74 0.78 8.03
CA TYR A 211 9.32 0.68 8.39
C TYR A 211 8.71 2.07 8.58
N ARG A 212 9.35 2.93 9.38
CA ARG A 212 8.88 4.30 9.59
C ARG A 212 8.75 5.06 8.28
N ARG A 213 9.75 5.00 7.38
CA ARG A 213 9.69 5.67 6.07
C ARG A 213 8.53 5.18 5.22
N ALA A 214 8.22 3.88 5.26
CA ALA A 214 7.06 3.34 4.57
C ALA A 214 5.75 3.92 5.13
N ILE A 215 5.59 3.92 6.46
CA ILE A 215 4.41 4.51 7.13
C ILE A 215 4.30 6.02 6.86
N GLU A 216 5.40 6.77 6.92
CA GLU A 216 5.43 8.21 6.65
C GLU A 216 4.97 8.54 5.23
N LYS A 217 5.46 7.81 4.22
CA LYS A 217 5.03 8.00 2.83
C LYS A 217 3.55 7.71 2.63
N THR A 218 3.03 6.65 3.24
CA THR A 218 1.61 6.30 3.16
C THR A 218 0.75 7.35 3.86
N GLU A 219 1.21 7.86 5.02
CA GLU A 219 0.56 8.96 5.73
C GLU A 219 0.48 10.24 4.90
N GLN A 220 1.59 10.60 4.24
CA GLN A 220 1.65 11.75 3.36
C GLN A 220 0.73 11.57 2.14
N PHE A 221 0.73 10.38 1.53
CA PHE A 221 -0.15 10.04 0.42
C PHE A 221 -1.62 10.23 0.81
N PHE A 222 -2.09 9.63 1.92
CA PHE A 222 -3.47 9.74 2.37
C PHE A 222 -3.89 11.19 2.66
N ARG A 223 -2.96 12.02 3.13
CA ARG A 223 -3.21 13.45 3.36
C ARG A 223 -3.23 14.30 2.11
N SER A 224 -2.55 13.85 1.05
CA SER A 224 -2.58 14.52 -0.25
C SER A 224 -3.87 14.27 -1.03
N LEU A 225 -4.59 13.19 -0.70
CA LEU A 225 -5.83 12.81 -1.39
C LEU A 225 -6.98 13.76 -1.04
N ASP A 226 -7.69 14.20 -2.07
CA ASP A 226 -9.01 14.79 -1.95
C ASP A 226 -10.05 13.68 -2.13
N PRO A 227 -10.90 13.39 -1.13
CA PRO A 227 -11.95 12.37 -1.25
C PRO A 227 -12.80 12.55 -2.51
N SER A 228 -13.10 13.81 -2.89
CA SER A 228 -13.94 14.11 -4.04
C SER A 228 -13.31 13.72 -5.39
N SER A 229 -12.00 13.44 -5.42
CA SER A 229 -11.25 13.04 -6.61
C SER A 229 -11.11 11.52 -6.79
N ILE A 230 -11.55 10.72 -5.82
CA ILE A 230 -11.38 9.25 -5.85
C ILE A 230 -12.29 8.63 -6.90
N TYR A 231 -13.61 8.84 -6.76
CA TYR A 231 -14.60 8.29 -7.68
C TYR A 231 -15.00 9.30 -8.75
N GLN A 232 -15.27 8.80 -9.95
CA GLN A 232 -15.75 9.56 -11.09
C GLN A 232 -17.24 9.30 -11.32
N GLN A 233 -17.97 10.32 -11.77
CA GLN A 233 -19.33 10.17 -12.29
C GLN A 233 -19.46 10.86 -13.65
N PHE A 234 -20.16 10.24 -14.57
CA PHE A 234 -20.42 10.77 -15.89
C PHE A 234 -21.84 10.41 -16.36
N ARG A 235 -22.67 11.44 -16.57
CA ARG A 235 -24.02 11.31 -17.14
C ARG A 235 -24.88 10.21 -16.50
N GLY A 236 -24.87 10.17 -15.16
CA GLY A 236 -25.64 9.20 -14.37
C GLY A 236 -24.98 7.82 -14.21
N GLU A 237 -23.72 7.67 -14.63
CA GLU A 237 -22.89 6.48 -14.39
C GLU A 237 -21.75 6.80 -13.42
N PRO A 238 -21.62 6.14 -12.26
CA PRO A 238 -22.63 5.27 -11.65
C PRO A 238 -23.87 6.09 -11.23
N ALA A 239 -24.93 5.39 -10.81
CA ALA A 239 -26.15 6.04 -10.34
C ALA A 239 -25.85 7.03 -9.20
N PRO A 240 -26.51 8.21 -9.13
CA PRO A 240 -26.19 9.25 -8.14
C PRO A 240 -26.17 8.78 -6.69
N ALA A 241 -27.09 7.90 -6.29
CA ALA A 241 -27.12 7.35 -4.93
C ALA A 241 -25.88 6.48 -4.62
N GLN A 242 -25.47 5.64 -5.56
CA GLN A 242 -24.27 4.80 -5.42
C GLN A 242 -23.00 5.66 -5.39
N TYR A 243 -22.91 6.66 -6.27
CA TYR A 243 -21.80 7.60 -6.27
C TYR A 243 -21.66 8.33 -4.93
N GLN A 244 -22.76 8.84 -4.38
CA GLN A 244 -22.77 9.51 -3.08
C GLN A 244 -22.34 8.56 -1.95
N GLN A 245 -22.84 7.31 -1.96
CA GLN A 245 -22.43 6.31 -0.98
C GLN A 245 -20.92 6.04 -1.03
N TRP A 246 -20.35 5.83 -2.22
CA TRP A 246 -18.91 5.62 -2.37
C TRP A 246 -18.09 6.82 -1.91
N GLN A 247 -18.53 8.04 -2.23
CA GLN A 247 -17.84 9.25 -1.77
C GLN A 247 -17.89 9.42 -0.25
N SER A 248 -19.05 9.20 0.38
CA SER A 248 -19.17 9.25 1.84
C SER A 248 -18.32 8.19 2.52
N GLN A 249 -18.30 6.96 2.00
CA GLN A 249 -17.49 5.89 2.58
C GLN A 249 -15.98 6.15 2.42
N ALA A 250 -15.55 6.65 1.26
CA ALA A 250 -14.15 7.01 1.05
C ALA A 250 -13.69 8.15 1.95
N ASP A 251 -14.54 9.15 2.22
CA ASP A 251 -14.23 10.21 3.17
C ASP A 251 -14.03 9.64 4.60
N ILE A 252 -14.93 8.75 5.04
CA ILE A 252 -14.81 8.04 6.32
C ILE A 252 -13.52 7.22 6.39
N ASN A 253 -13.28 6.37 5.39
CA ASN A 253 -12.10 5.50 5.33
C ASN A 253 -10.79 6.32 5.29
N LEU A 254 -10.75 7.45 4.58
CA LEU A 254 -9.62 8.35 4.62
C LEU A 254 -9.44 9.01 5.99
N CYS A 255 -10.51 9.40 6.67
CA CYS A 255 -10.44 9.94 8.03
C CYS A 255 -9.88 8.92 9.02
N VAL A 256 -10.41 7.69 9.00
CA VAL A 256 -9.91 6.56 9.80
C VAL A 256 -8.44 6.28 9.46
N GLY A 257 -8.12 6.14 8.18
CA GLY A 257 -6.77 5.83 7.70
C GLY A 257 -5.74 6.90 8.08
N ARG A 258 -6.08 8.19 7.96
CA ARG A 258 -5.21 9.31 8.36
C ARG A 258 -4.92 9.30 9.87
N LEU A 259 -5.93 9.05 10.69
CA LEU A 259 -5.77 9.01 12.14
C LEU A 259 -5.00 7.76 12.58
N TYR A 260 -5.34 6.60 12.01
CA TYR A 260 -4.61 5.34 12.20
C TYR A 260 -3.12 5.46 11.86
N LEU A 261 -2.79 6.00 10.68
CA LEU A 261 -1.41 6.23 10.26
C LEU A 261 -0.71 7.28 11.12
N THR A 262 -1.42 8.30 11.62
CA THR A 262 -0.87 9.26 12.57
C THR A 262 -0.42 8.57 13.86
N CYS A 263 -1.28 7.73 14.44
CA CYS A 263 -0.96 6.96 15.65
C CYS A 263 0.22 6.00 15.41
N LYS A 264 0.20 5.25 14.30
CA LYS A 264 1.31 4.35 13.93
C LYS A 264 2.61 5.13 13.73
N LEU A 265 2.59 6.28 13.03
CA LEU A 265 3.76 7.09 12.75
C LEU A 265 4.42 7.61 14.04
N VAL A 266 3.62 8.14 14.99
CA VAL A 266 4.15 8.61 16.27
C VAL A 266 4.76 7.44 17.06
N ALA A 267 4.09 6.30 17.10
CA ALA A 267 4.58 5.12 17.81
C ALA A 267 5.93 4.63 17.25
N ILE A 268 6.06 4.50 15.94
CA ILE A 268 7.31 4.06 15.33
C ILE A 268 8.40 5.12 15.40
N ALA A 269 8.05 6.41 15.34
CA ALA A 269 9.01 7.50 15.52
C ALA A 269 9.59 7.49 16.94
N LEU A 270 8.74 7.33 17.96
CA LEU A 270 9.17 7.15 19.35
C LEU A 270 10.14 5.98 19.48
N LEU A 271 9.78 4.82 18.91
CA LEU A 271 10.62 3.63 18.96
C LEU A 271 11.98 3.84 18.27
N GLU A 272 12.00 4.52 17.11
CA GLU A 272 13.22 4.86 16.39
C GLU A 272 14.11 5.83 17.19
N ALA A 273 13.53 6.82 17.87
CA ALA A 273 14.27 7.74 18.73
C ALA A 273 14.92 7.02 19.92
N MET A 274 14.20 6.07 20.55
CA MET A 274 14.74 5.24 21.63
C MET A 274 15.81 4.25 21.14
N ALA A 275 15.71 3.78 19.90
CA ALA A 275 16.67 2.86 19.29
C ALA A 275 17.95 3.56 18.79
N LEU A 276 17.92 4.88 18.60
CA LEU A 276 19.01 5.64 17.99
C LEU A 276 20.38 5.44 18.70
N PRO A 277 20.49 5.40 20.04
CA PRO A 277 21.76 5.14 20.73
C PRO A 277 22.39 3.78 20.41
N PHE A 278 21.61 2.81 19.94
CA PHE A 278 22.08 1.46 19.58
C PHE A 278 22.54 1.38 18.11
N GLY A 279 22.34 2.44 17.34
CA GLY A 279 22.75 2.56 15.95
C GLY A 279 21.57 2.72 14.98
N ALA A 280 21.84 3.42 13.88
CA ALA A 280 20.84 3.73 12.85
C ALA A 280 20.24 2.49 12.16
N GLU A 281 20.94 1.35 12.19
CA GLU A 281 20.59 0.13 11.46
C GLU A 281 19.90 -0.93 12.32
N THR A 282 19.28 -0.49 13.42
CA THR A 282 18.60 -1.37 14.37
C THR A 282 17.39 -2.06 13.74
N SER A 283 17.31 -3.38 13.95
CA SER A 283 16.18 -4.21 13.49
C SER A 283 14.92 -3.93 14.30
N LEU A 284 13.77 -3.84 13.63
CA LEU A 284 12.47 -3.68 14.28
C LEU A 284 12.15 -4.83 15.23
N GLN A 285 12.52 -6.05 14.85
CA GLN A 285 12.26 -7.22 15.69
C GLN A 285 13.01 -7.16 17.01
N LEU A 286 14.19 -6.53 17.06
CA LEU A 286 14.94 -6.37 18.31
C LEU A 286 14.16 -5.54 19.35
N PHE A 287 13.27 -4.66 18.92
CA PHE A 287 12.50 -3.82 19.83
C PHE A 287 11.04 -4.27 20.00
N MET A 288 10.43 -4.89 18.99
CA MET A 288 9.01 -5.27 19.03
C MET A 288 8.74 -6.75 19.32
N GLY A 289 9.71 -7.64 19.11
CA GLY A 289 9.45 -9.09 19.08
C GLY A 289 9.48 -9.67 17.67
N SER A 290 9.42 -10.99 17.57
CA SER A 290 9.32 -11.70 16.29
C SER A 290 7.88 -11.64 15.76
N ILE A 291 7.72 -11.62 14.45
CA ILE A 291 6.43 -11.87 13.80
C ILE A 291 6.18 -13.38 13.95
N PRO A 292 5.02 -13.83 14.47
CA PRO A 292 4.81 -15.23 14.76
C PRO A 292 4.96 -16.10 13.50
N HIS A 293 6.00 -16.94 13.44
CA HIS A 293 6.10 -18.02 12.47
C HIS A 293 5.48 -19.31 13.04
N PRO A 294 4.79 -20.15 12.24
CA PRO A 294 4.19 -21.41 12.72
C PRO A 294 5.15 -22.33 13.45
N ASP A 295 6.44 -22.29 13.06
CA ASP A 295 7.50 -23.17 13.56
C ASP A 295 8.33 -22.54 14.71
N GLU A 296 8.04 -21.31 15.13
CA GLU A 296 8.81 -20.65 16.20
C GLU A 296 8.27 -21.00 17.60
N THR A 297 9.12 -21.64 18.40
CA THR A 297 8.84 -22.03 19.80
C THR A 297 8.84 -20.86 20.78
N CYS A 298 9.39 -19.70 20.40
CA CYS A 298 9.46 -18.53 21.27
C CYS A 298 8.86 -17.30 20.60
N LYS A 299 7.74 -16.81 21.16
CA LYS A 299 6.94 -15.69 20.62
C LYS A 299 7.01 -14.47 21.55
N LEU A 300 8.20 -14.12 22.04
CA LEU A 300 8.36 -12.95 22.90
C LEU A 300 8.02 -11.68 22.13
N ARG A 301 7.10 -10.90 22.68
CA ARG A 301 6.65 -9.63 22.10
C ARG A 301 6.68 -8.51 23.11
N LEU A 302 6.88 -7.28 22.64
CA LEU A 302 6.98 -6.11 23.49
C LEU A 302 5.69 -5.89 24.32
N GLU A 303 4.53 -6.11 23.71
CA GLU A 303 3.24 -5.87 24.37
C GLU A 303 2.93 -6.77 25.56
N GLU A 304 3.62 -7.91 25.66
CA GLU A 304 3.45 -8.85 26.79
C GLU A 304 4.01 -8.25 28.10
N PHE A 305 4.80 -7.19 28.00
CA PHE A 305 5.37 -6.47 29.13
C PHE A 305 4.69 -5.13 29.42
N PHE A 306 3.67 -4.74 28.63
CA PHE A 306 2.87 -3.55 28.93
C PHE A 306 1.94 -3.78 30.12
N PRO A 307 1.67 -2.74 30.92
CA PRO A 307 0.65 -2.84 31.96
C PRO A 307 -0.74 -3.07 31.34
N PRO A 308 -1.69 -3.62 32.11
CA PRO A 308 -3.05 -3.82 31.63
C PRO A 308 -3.70 -2.48 31.24
N PRO A 309 -4.64 -2.48 30.27
CA PRO A 309 -5.29 -1.27 29.80
C PRO A 309 -5.98 -0.53 30.95
N CYS A 310 -5.71 0.78 31.08
CA CYS A 310 -6.29 1.61 32.13
C CYS A 310 -7.04 2.85 31.59
N TRP A 311 -7.38 2.88 30.29
CA TRP A 311 -8.04 4.03 29.68
C TRP A 311 -9.33 4.42 30.42
N GLN A 312 -9.34 5.63 30.97
CA GLN A 312 -10.51 6.27 31.60
C GLN A 312 -10.91 7.57 30.89
N GLY A 313 -10.43 7.77 29.66
CA GLY A 313 -10.69 8.99 28.91
C GLY A 313 -12.14 9.14 28.43
N PRO A 314 -12.44 10.24 27.74
CA PRO A 314 -13.79 10.52 27.27
C PRO A 314 -14.30 9.45 26.30
N ALA A 315 -15.63 9.43 26.09
CA ALA A 315 -16.24 8.63 25.05
C ALA A 315 -15.62 8.95 23.69
N LEU A 316 -15.27 7.91 22.94
CA LEU A 316 -14.66 8.03 21.63
C LEU A 316 -15.74 8.37 20.59
N SER A 317 -15.38 9.15 19.57
CA SER A 317 -16.20 9.27 18.36
C SER A 317 -16.14 7.98 17.54
N ALA A 318 -17.09 7.77 16.63
CA ALA A 318 -17.13 6.56 15.78
C ALA A 318 -15.80 6.30 15.03
N ILE A 319 -15.18 7.35 14.49
CA ILE A 319 -13.86 7.26 13.82
C ILE A 319 -12.76 6.82 14.80
N GLN A 320 -12.77 7.37 16.02
CA GLN A 320 -11.79 7.02 17.05
C GLN A 320 -11.99 5.59 17.57
N GLU A 321 -13.23 5.14 17.72
CA GLU A 321 -13.56 3.76 18.07
C GLU A 321 -13.03 2.78 17.01
N GLU A 322 -13.24 3.08 15.73
CA GLU A 322 -12.74 2.26 14.64
C GLU A 322 -11.21 2.22 14.60
N VAL A 323 -10.54 3.37 14.74
CA VAL A 323 -9.06 3.42 14.82
C VAL A 323 -8.54 2.65 16.04
N TRP A 324 -9.20 2.76 17.18
CA TRP A 324 -8.85 2.01 18.38
C TRP A 324 -8.93 0.50 18.13
N LEU A 325 -10.01 0.02 17.50
CA LEU A 325 -10.17 -1.38 17.12
C LEU A 325 -9.07 -1.83 16.16
N LEU A 326 -8.75 -1.02 15.14
CA LEU A 326 -7.68 -1.33 14.19
C LEU A 326 -6.30 -1.42 14.84
N LEU A 327 -6.00 -0.59 15.83
CA LEU A 327 -4.72 -0.60 16.52
C LEU A 327 -4.62 -1.74 17.55
N SER A 328 -5.73 -2.11 18.19
CA SER A 328 -5.76 -3.13 19.25
C SER A 328 -6.03 -4.55 18.75
N GLN A 329 -6.90 -4.71 17.75
CA GLN A 329 -7.33 -6.00 17.21
C GLN A 329 -6.74 -6.28 15.83
N GLY A 330 -6.43 -5.23 15.07
CA GLY A 330 -5.74 -5.32 13.80
C GLY A 330 -6.62 -5.06 12.58
N ARG A 331 -5.94 -4.86 11.46
CA ARG A 331 -6.55 -4.80 10.13
C ARG A 331 -6.95 -6.18 9.61
N ALA A 332 -7.74 -6.23 8.54
CA ALA A 332 -8.11 -7.48 7.89
C ALA A 332 -6.87 -8.21 7.35
N ALA A 333 -7.02 -9.52 7.09
CA ALA A 333 -5.93 -10.33 6.57
C ALA A 333 -5.42 -9.76 5.24
N SER A 334 -4.09 -9.65 5.13
CA SER A 334 -3.38 -9.23 3.93
C SER A 334 -2.51 -10.35 3.41
N ASN A 335 -2.21 -10.33 2.12
CA ASN A 335 -1.35 -11.32 1.49
C ASN A 335 0.12 -11.21 1.95
N HIS A 336 0.47 -10.16 2.70
CA HIS A 336 1.81 -9.90 3.20
C HIS A 336 1.88 -9.90 4.74
N GLN A 337 2.85 -10.62 5.32
CA GLN A 337 3.14 -10.66 6.77
C GLN A 337 4.48 -10.00 7.13
N ALA A 338 4.67 -8.71 6.81
CA ALA A 338 5.91 -8.00 7.17
C ALA A 338 5.77 -7.19 8.46
N ASP A 339 4.55 -7.00 8.93
CA ASP A 339 4.27 -6.38 10.21
C ASP A 339 3.10 -7.10 10.89
N LEU A 340 2.88 -6.75 12.16
CA LEU A 340 1.69 -7.13 12.88
C LEU A 340 0.48 -6.41 12.27
N ALA A 341 -0.63 -7.13 12.12
CA ALA A 341 -1.90 -6.55 11.65
C ALA A 341 -2.40 -5.44 12.60
N TYR A 342 -2.14 -5.59 13.90
CA TYR A 342 -2.40 -4.61 14.96
C TYR A 342 -1.14 -3.81 15.29
N SER A 343 -1.27 -2.75 16.10
CA SER A 343 -0.16 -1.88 16.49
C SER A 343 -0.12 -1.71 18.01
N PRO A 344 0.51 -2.65 18.72
CA PRO A 344 0.44 -2.69 20.18
C PRO A 344 1.01 -1.42 20.85
N LEU A 345 2.15 -0.92 20.38
CA LEU A 345 2.74 0.31 20.92
C LEU A 345 1.86 1.53 20.68
N ALA A 346 1.24 1.64 19.50
CA ALA A 346 0.33 2.75 19.20
C ALA A 346 -0.97 2.65 20.03
N ALA A 347 -1.50 1.44 20.23
CA ALA A 347 -2.63 1.20 21.12
C ALA A 347 -2.28 1.57 22.57
N PHE A 348 -1.09 1.20 23.06
CA PHE A 348 -0.62 1.55 24.40
C PHE A 348 -0.43 3.06 24.57
N LEU A 349 0.18 3.74 23.59
CA LEU A 349 0.26 5.21 23.56
C LEU A 349 -1.12 5.87 23.64
N LEU A 350 -2.10 5.35 22.90
CA LEU A 350 -3.48 5.84 22.97
C LEU A 350 -4.10 5.60 24.35
N GLN A 351 -3.85 4.45 24.98
CA GLN A 351 -4.34 4.16 26.34
C GLN A 351 -3.80 5.14 27.38
N CYS A 352 -2.58 5.64 27.21
CA CYS A 352 -1.96 6.55 28.17
C CYS A 352 -2.32 8.01 27.91
N HIS A 353 -2.45 8.42 26.64
CA HIS A 353 -2.52 9.84 26.28
C HIS A 353 -3.78 10.24 25.52
N GLY A 354 -4.41 9.32 24.81
CA GLY A 354 -5.57 9.61 23.97
C GLY A 354 -5.22 10.25 22.63
N PHE A 355 -6.24 10.43 21.81
CA PHE A 355 -6.08 10.83 20.41
C PHE A 355 -5.58 12.26 20.21
N GLU A 356 -6.02 13.21 21.04
CA GLU A 356 -5.67 14.62 20.87
C GLU A 356 -4.17 14.87 21.10
N PRO A 357 -3.55 14.45 22.23
CA PRO A 357 -2.10 14.58 22.42
C PRO A 357 -1.28 13.87 21.35
N LEU A 358 -1.71 12.69 20.89
CA LEU A 358 -1.04 11.96 19.81
C LEU A 358 -1.07 12.71 18.47
N THR A 359 -2.17 13.42 18.20
CA THR A 359 -2.28 14.26 17.00
C THR A 359 -1.31 15.44 17.06
N HIS A 360 -1.11 16.03 18.25
CA HIS A 360 -0.10 17.07 18.47
C HIS A 360 1.33 16.53 18.35
N GLN A 361 1.59 15.35 18.93
CA GLN A 361 2.88 14.65 18.87
C GLN A 361 3.34 14.34 17.44
N ARG A 362 2.41 14.20 16.49
CA ARG A 362 2.75 14.06 15.06
C ARG A 362 3.66 15.19 14.57
N GLN A 363 3.42 16.43 15.01
CA GLN A 363 4.22 17.56 14.55
C GLN A 363 5.64 17.51 15.10
N ALA A 364 5.80 17.13 16.38
CA ALA A 364 7.11 16.93 17.00
C ALA A 364 7.87 15.78 16.32
N ALA A 365 7.18 14.67 16.02
CA ALA A 365 7.76 13.57 15.26
C ALA A 365 8.26 14.05 13.89
N LYS A 366 7.48 14.84 13.14
CA LYS A 366 7.92 15.40 11.85
C LYS A 366 9.14 16.31 12.00
N GLN A 367 9.15 17.20 12.98
CA GLN A 367 10.30 18.09 13.22
C GLN A 367 11.58 17.28 13.53
N TRP A 368 11.47 16.21 14.31
CA TRP A 368 12.60 15.34 14.58
C TRP A 368 13.08 14.60 13.33
N LEU A 369 12.17 14.01 12.56
CA LEU A 369 12.50 13.29 11.32
C LEU A 369 13.11 14.17 10.24
N GLU A 370 12.78 15.46 10.23
CA GLU A 370 13.37 16.48 9.37
C GLU A 370 14.71 17.04 9.91
N GLY A 371 15.18 16.56 11.08
CA GLY A 371 16.42 17.01 11.72
C GLY A 371 16.32 18.40 12.37
N LYS A 372 15.10 18.92 12.55
CA LYS A 372 14.83 20.25 13.15
C LYS A 372 14.69 20.19 14.67
N LEU A 373 14.47 19.00 15.22
CA LEU A 373 14.38 18.73 16.66
C LEU A 373 15.37 17.61 17.00
N PRO A 374 16.26 17.77 18.00
CA PRO A 374 17.09 16.67 18.51
C PRO A 374 16.22 15.53 19.06
N TYR A 375 16.73 14.29 19.01
CA TYR A 375 15.93 13.13 19.43
C TYR A 375 15.63 13.14 20.93
N GLU A 376 16.54 13.68 21.76
CA GLU A 376 16.36 13.82 23.21
C GLU A 376 15.19 14.77 23.51
N GLN A 377 15.14 15.91 22.83
CA GLN A 377 14.06 16.89 22.97
C GLN A 377 12.72 16.35 22.44
N PHE A 378 12.75 15.47 21.45
CA PHE A 378 11.57 14.76 20.99
C PHE A 378 11.06 13.77 22.04
N LEU A 379 11.94 12.99 22.66
CA LEU A 379 11.57 12.09 23.75
C LEU A 379 10.97 12.85 24.94
N GLU A 380 11.53 14.01 25.30
CA GLU A 380 11.02 14.89 26.36
C GLU A 380 9.58 15.40 26.13
N GLN A 381 9.02 15.28 24.91
CA GLN A 381 7.62 15.62 24.65
C GLN A 381 6.63 14.58 25.22
N PHE A 382 7.10 13.37 25.52
CA PHE A 382 6.28 12.31 26.08
C PHE A 382 6.31 12.36 27.60
N ASP A 383 5.22 11.89 28.22
CA ASP A 383 5.13 11.79 29.67
C ASP A 383 6.22 10.86 30.22
N SER A 384 6.92 11.30 31.27
CA SER A 384 8.04 10.55 31.86
C SER A 384 7.62 9.19 32.40
N GLN A 385 6.42 9.07 32.99
CA GLN A 385 5.94 7.80 33.53
C GLN A 385 5.65 6.81 32.39
N PHE A 386 5.09 7.30 31.28
CA PHE A 386 4.93 6.48 30.07
C PHE A 386 6.28 6.00 29.49
N LEU A 387 7.27 6.90 29.38
CA LEU A 387 8.59 6.53 28.87
C LEU A 387 9.28 5.49 29.76
N ASP A 388 9.16 5.63 31.09
CA ASP A 388 9.69 4.66 32.05
C ASP A 388 9.04 3.27 31.86
N LEU A 389 7.72 3.23 31.66
CA LEU A 389 6.99 1.98 31.40
C LEU A 389 7.44 1.32 30.08
N LEU A 390 7.62 2.11 29.02
CA LEU A 390 8.10 1.60 27.73
C LEU A 390 9.55 1.11 27.82
N PHE A 391 10.42 1.86 28.49
CA PHE A 391 11.79 1.47 28.74
C PHE A 391 11.86 0.14 29.51
N GLU A 392 11.07 0.01 30.57
CA GLU A 392 10.97 -1.22 31.36
C GLU A 392 10.47 -2.40 30.52
N ALA A 393 9.48 -2.19 29.65
CA ALA A 393 8.99 -3.22 28.73
C ALA A 393 10.08 -3.70 27.75
N ILE A 394 10.83 -2.77 27.14
CA ILE A 394 11.95 -3.09 26.24
C ILE A 394 13.06 -3.83 27.01
N ARG A 395 13.39 -3.37 28.21
CA ARG A 395 14.39 -3.98 29.10
C ARG A 395 14.03 -5.44 29.41
N ARG A 396 12.78 -5.70 29.82
CA ARG A 396 12.29 -7.05 30.12
C ARG A 396 12.28 -7.96 28.88
N LEU A 397 11.90 -7.43 27.71
CA LEU A 397 11.98 -8.18 26.45
C LEU A 397 13.41 -8.65 26.18
N TRP A 398 14.39 -7.79 26.41
CA TRP A 398 15.81 -8.12 26.19
C TRP A 398 16.35 -9.09 27.22
N GLU A 399 15.98 -8.95 28.49
CA GLU A 399 16.34 -9.92 29.54
C GLU A 399 15.84 -11.33 29.20
N GLN A 400 14.59 -11.45 28.72
CA GLN A 400 14.05 -12.75 28.32
C GLN A 400 14.81 -13.35 27.14
N ARG A 401 15.21 -12.53 26.17
CA ARG A 401 16.06 -12.99 25.05
C ARG A 401 17.43 -13.43 25.49
N GLN A 402 18.04 -12.70 26.43
CA GLN A 402 19.32 -13.09 27.02
C GLN A 402 19.18 -14.46 27.72
N LEU A 403 18.13 -14.67 28.50
CA LEU A 403 17.87 -15.96 29.16
C LEU A 403 17.72 -17.11 28.15
N ILE A 404 17.01 -16.88 27.04
CA ILE A 404 16.87 -17.89 25.98
C ILE A 404 18.22 -18.19 25.31
N PHE A 405 18.98 -17.15 24.99
CA PHE A 405 20.32 -17.31 24.41
C PHE A 405 21.23 -18.11 25.35
N GLU A 406 21.26 -17.76 26.64
CA GLU A 406 22.03 -18.49 27.64
C GLU A 406 21.58 -19.94 27.78
N ALA A 407 20.27 -20.22 27.74
CA ALA A 407 19.74 -21.58 27.83
C ALA A 407 20.10 -22.44 26.61
N TYR A 408 20.15 -21.85 25.40
CA TYR A 408 20.51 -22.55 24.17
C TYR A 408 22.02 -22.80 24.02
N PHE A 409 22.86 -21.87 24.47
CA PHE A 409 24.30 -21.91 24.23
C PHE A 409 25.14 -22.25 25.46
N ARG A 410 24.56 -22.33 26.67
CA ARG A 410 25.29 -22.97 27.79
C ARG A 410 25.43 -24.45 27.50
N PRO A 411 26.67 -24.99 27.48
CA PRO A 411 26.84 -26.44 27.41
C PRO A 411 26.09 -27.05 28.59
N HIS A 412 25.28 -28.08 28.32
CA HIS A 412 24.83 -28.97 29.37
C HIS A 412 26.09 -29.57 29.98
N SER A 413 26.58 -28.98 31.07
CA SER A 413 27.67 -29.54 31.85
C SER A 413 27.21 -30.91 32.29
N GLU A 414 27.86 -31.93 31.72
CA GLU A 414 27.70 -33.33 32.07
C GLU A 414 27.65 -33.49 33.59
N THR A 415 26.51 -33.97 34.11
CA THR A 415 26.52 -34.79 35.31
C THR A 415 26.38 -36.24 34.86
N PRO A 416 27.46 -37.03 34.82
CA PRO A 416 27.32 -38.46 34.82
C PRO A 416 26.93 -38.87 36.24
N VAL A 417 25.64 -39.06 36.49
CA VAL A 417 25.21 -39.84 37.65
C VAL A 417 25.52 -41.30 37.33
N GLN A 418 26.70 -41.74 37.75
CA GLN A 418 27.00 -43.16 37.95
C GLN A 418 26.29 -43.65 39.22
N GLY A 419 25.65 -44.82 39.12
CA GLY A 419 25.01 -45.57 40.22
C GLY A 419 23.49 -45.33 40.21
N ASP A 420 22.61 -46.31 40.02
CA ASP A 420 22.66 -47.71 40.44
C ASP A 420 21.61 -48.49 39.63
N PHE A 421 22.02 -49.41 38.74
CA PHE A 421 21.09 -50.31 38.02
C PHE A 421 21.00 -51.63 38.77
N GLY A 422 20.21 -51.64 39.83
CA GLY A 422 19.72 -52.84 40.50
C GLY A 422 18.31 -53.20 40.04
N GLY A 423 18.22 -54.19 39.13
CA GLY A 423 17.12 -55.16 39.01
C GLY A 423 15.69 -54.67 38.71
N LEU A 424 15.17 -55.04 37.54
CA LEU A 424 14.16 -56.11 37.36
C LEU A 424 13.46 -55.99 36.00
N ASP A 425 13.84 -56.91 35.12
CA ASP A 425 13.01 -57.84 34.37
C ASP A 425 11.63 -57.43 33.77
N ASN A 426 11.54 -57.80 32.48
CA ASN A 426 10.41 -58.37 31.76
C ASN A 426 9.33 -57.52 31.04
N SER A 427 9.52 -57.47 29.71
CA SER A 427 8.61 -57.99 28.66
C SER A 427 7.83 -57.00 27.76
N PRO A 428 7.67 -57.33 26.46
CA PRO A 428 7.11 -56.44 25.43
C PRO A 428 5.65 -56.78 25.09
N ALA A 429 4.77 -55.78 24.96
CA ALA A 429 3.55 -55.89 24.16
C ALA A 429 2.83 -54.55 23.95
N LYS A 430 2.55 -54.22 22.67
CA LYS A 430 1.29 -53.65 22.11
C LYS A 430 0.86 -52.25 22.65
N ARG A 431 0.32 -51.30 21.89
CA ARG A 431 -0.47 -51.31 20.64
C ARG A 431 -0.72 -49.84 20.23
N LEU A 432 -0.95 -49.62 18.92
CA LEU A 432 -1.71 -48.51 18.29
C LEU A 432 -3.11 -48.33 18.95
N PRO A 433 -3.85 -47.22 18.76
CA PRO A 433 -4.27 -46.66 17.45
C PRO A 433 -3.42 -45.51 16.93
#